data_AF-A0A3D8YYW0-F1
#
_entry.id   AF-A0A3D8YYW0-F1
#
_cell.length_a   1.000
_cell.length_b   1.000
_cell.length_c   1.000
_cell.angle_alpha   90.00
_cell.angle_beta   90.00
_cell.angle_gamma   90.00
#
_symmetry.space_group_name_H-M   'P 1'
#
loop_
_entity.id
_entity.type
_entity.pdbx_description
1 polymer ?
#
loop_
_entity_poly.entity_id
_entity_poly.type
_entity_poly.pdbx_seq_one_letter_code
_entity_poly.pdbx_strand_id
1 'polypeptide(L)'
;MDLLLYQIYRVIASALSIYSVLLVIYILMSWVPASRETKLGKILGKITEPYLGFFRNFIPPLGMIDISPIVALFALQLIGRGLAPVFIWLSRMF
;
A
#
# COMPACT_ATOMS: atom_id res chain seq x y z
N MET A 1 -2.77 11.53 26.75
CA MET A 1 -3.06 11.72 25.31
C MET A 1 -1.99 11.07 24.43
N ASP A 2 -0.71 11.25 24.76
CA ASP A 2 0.41 10.68 23.99
C ASP A 2 0.38 9.15 23.86
N LEU A 3 0.02 8.44 24.93
CA LEU A 3 -0.07 6.97 24.88
C LEU A 3 -1.12 6.50 23.85
N LEU A 4 -2.29 7.14 23.84
CA LEU A 4 -3.35 6.80 22.88
C LEU A 4 -2.89 7.08 21.45
N LEU A 5 -2.31 8.27 21.23
CA LEU A 5 -1.81 8.68 19.93
C LEU A 5 -0.70 7.74 19.41
N TYR A 6 0.19 7.30 20.31
CA TYR A 6 1.24 6.32 19.99
C TYR A 6 0.68 4.95 19.61
N GLN A 7 -0.35 4.46 20.30
CA GLN A 7 -1.00 3.20 19.92
C GLN A 7 -1.68 3.30 18.54
N ILE A 8 -2.35 4.42 18.26
CA ILE A 8 -2.97 4.68 16.95
C ILE A 8 -1.89 4.70 15.86
N TYR A 9 -0.78 5.43 16.08
CA TYR A 9 0.36 5.45 15.16
C TYR A 9 0.85 4.04 14.86
N ARG A 10 1.06 3.21 15.89
CA ARG A 10 1.53 1.83 15.73
C ARG A 10 0.59 0.96 14.92
N VAL A 11 -0.72 1.06 15.16
CA VAL A 11 -1.73 0.29 14.42
C VAL A 11 -1.70 0.68 12.94
N ILE A 12 -1.70 1.99 12.63
CA ILE A 12 -1.69 2.48 11.25
C ILE A 12 -0.37 2.10 10.55
N ALA A 13 0.77 2.31 11.21
CA ALA A 13 2.08 1.95 10.65
C ALA A 13 2.17 0.44 10.36
N SER A 14 1.63 -0.39 11.25
CA SER A 14 1.58 -1.84 11.05
C SER A 14 0.66 -2.22 9.90
N ALA A 15 -0.51 -1.60 9.79
CA ALA A 15 -1.45 -1.83 8.70
C ALA A 15 -0.83 -1.44 7.34
N LEU A 16 -0.15 -0.29 7.25
CA LEU A 16 0.55 0.14 6.03
C LEU A 16 1.67 -0.85 5.64
N SER A 17 2.43 -1.35 6.63
CA SER A 17 3.48 -2.34 6.39
C SER A 17 2.91 -3.65 5.85
N ILE A 18 1.87 -4.18 6.51
CA ILE A 18 1.17 -5.40 6.05
C ILE A 18 0.62 -5.18 4.64
N TYR A 19 -0.06 -4.06 4.40
CA TYR A 19 -0.62 -3.75 3.08
C TYR A 19 0.45 -3.64 2.00
N SER A 20 1.61 -3.05 2.31
CA SER A 20 2.76 -3.00 1.39
C SER A 20 3.24 -4.40 1.03
N VAL A 21 3.30 -5.33 1.99
CA VAL A 21 3.67 -6.73 1.72
C VAL A 21 2.62 -7.40 0.84
N LEU A 22 1.33 -7.22 1.11
CA LEU A 22 0.25 -7.76 0.29
C LEU A 22 0.31 -7.24 -1.15
N LEU A 23 0.59 -5.95 -1.35
CA LEU A 23 0.80 -5.36 -2.66
C LEU A 23 1.97 -6.03 -3.39
N VAL A 24 3.13 -6.16 -2.74
CA VAL A 24 4.31 -6.81 -3.34
C VAL A 24 3.98 -8.24 -3.74
N ILE A 25 3.34 -9.02 -2.86
CA ILE A 25 2.93 -10.40 -3.17
C ILE A 25 2.00 -10.41 -4.38
N TYR A 26 0.98 -9.56 -4.41
CA TYR A 26 0.03 -9.50 -5.52
C TYR A 26 0.69 -9.09 -6.84
N ILE A 27 1.59 -8.11 -6.81
CA ILE A 27 2.35 -7.67 -7.98
C ILE A 27 3.22 -8.80 -8.53
N LEU A 28 3.90 -9.56 -7.66
CA LEU A 28 4.68 -10.72 -8.08
C LEU A 28 3.80 -11.84 -8.65
N MET A 29 2.66 -12.12 -8.02
CA MET A 29 1.64 -13.03 -8.56
C MET A 29 1.14 -12.55 -9.93
N SER A 30 1.16 -11.24 -10.17
CA SER A 30 0.70 -10.71 -11.43
C SER A 30 1.55 -11.20 -12.62
N TRP A 31 2.84 -11.48 -12.40
CA TRP A 31 3.75 -11.96 -13.46
C TRP A 31 3.53 -13.42 -13.83
N VAL A 32 2.83 -14.19 -12.99
CA VAL A 32 2.48 -15.60 -13.24
C VAL A 32 0.95 -15.72 -13.32
N PRO A 33 0.34 -15.71 -14.52
CA PRO A 33 -1.12 -15.64 -14.69
C PRO A 33 -1.90 -16.69 -13.88
N ALA A 34 -1.41 -17.93 -13.84
CA ALA A 34 -2.03 -19.02 -13.07
C ALA A 34 -2.13 -18.73 -11.57
N SER A 35 -1.22 -17.94 -11.01
CA SER A 35 -1.23 -17.60 -9.58
C SER A 35 -2.35 -16.61 -9.22
N ARG A 36 -2.70 -15.68 -10.13
CA ARG A 36 -3.81 -14.73 -9.93
C ARG A 36 -5.16 -15.42 -9.82
N GLU A 37 -5.32 -16.53 -10.54
CA GLU A 37 -6.58 -17.28 -10.60
C GLU A 37 -6.88 -18.12 -9.36
N THR A 38 -5.88 -18.31 -8.50
CA THR A 38 -6.05 -19.00 -7.21
C THR A 38 -7.00 -18.24 -6.27
N LYS A 39 -7.58 -18.93 -5.28
CA LYS A 39 -8.41 -18.29 -4.25
C LYS A 39 -7.66 -17.13 -3.55
N LEU A 40 -6.38 -17.35 -3.22
CA LEU A 40 -5.54 -16.32 -2.61
C LEU A 40 -5.31 -15.14 -3.56
N GLY A 41 -5.01 -15.39 -4.83
CA GLY A 41 -4.83 -14.35 -5.85
C GLY A 41 -6.07 -13.47 -6.01
N LYS A 42 -7.26 -14.08 -6.02
CA LYS A 42 -8.54 -13.35 -6.09
C LYS A 42 -8.82 -12.52 -4.85
N ILE A 43 -8.50 -13.02 -3.66
CA ILE A 43 -8.64 -12.26 -2.40
C ILE A 43 -7.68 -11.08 -2.37
N LEU A 44 -6.39 -11.31 -2.66
CA LEU A 44 -5.38 -10.26 -2.71
C LEU A 44 -5.73 -9.21 -3.76
N GLY A 45 -6.22 -9.63 -4.94
CA GLY A 45 -6.71 -8.72 -5.97
C GLY A 45 -7.83 -7.83 -5.46
N LYS A 46 -8.86 -8.38 -4.80
CA LYS A 46 -9.95 -7.56 -4.22
C LYS A 46 -9.45 -6.51 -3.22
N ILE A 47 -8.38 -6.80 -2.48
CA ILE A 47 -7.81 -5.91 -1.47
C ILE A 47 -6.90 -4.84 -2.09
N THR A 48 -6.14 -5.20 -3.13
CA THR A 48 -5.05 -4.37 -3.68
C THR A 48 -5.45 -3.62 -4.96
N GLU A 49 -6.36 -4.16 -5.76
CA GLU A 49 -6.80 -3.57 -7.03
C GLU A 49 -7.46 -2.20 -6.90
N PRO A 50 -8.27 -1.89 -5.88
CA PRO A 50 -8.80 -0.53 -5.74
C PRO A 50 -7.69 0.54 -5.64
N TYR A 51 -6.59 0.21 -4.96
CA TYR A 51 -5.43 1.08 -4.85
C TYR A 51 -4.60 1.08 -6.13
N LEU A 52 -4.22 -0.09 -6.66
CA LEU A 52 -3.43 -0.18 -7.90
C LEU A 52 -4.14 0.41 -9.11
N GLY A 53 -5.45 0.14 -9.24
CA GLY A 53 -6.30 0.66 -10.30
C GLY A 53 -6.38 2.18 -10.31
N PHE A 54 -6.36 2.83 -9.13
CA PHE A 54 -6.23 4.28 -9.04
C PHE A 54 -4.96 4.76 -9.78
N PHE A 55 -3.80 4.16 -9.52
CA PHE A 55 -2.55 4.55 -10.20
C PHE A 55 -2.55 4.23 -11.69
N ARG A 56 -3.14 3.11 -12.13
CA ARG A 56 -3.25 2.77 -13.56
C ARG A 56 -4.06 3.80 -14.36
N ASN A 57 -5.03 4.46 -13.72
CA ASN A 57 -5.82 5.49 -14.38
C ASN A 57 -5.01 6.77 -14.65
N PHE A 58 -3.98 7.05 -13.85
CA PHE A 58 -3.11 8.23 -14.03
C PHE A 58 -1.80 7.92 -14.75
N ILE A 59 -1.33 6.69 -14.66
CA ILE A 59 -0.04 6.26 -15.16
C ILE A 59 -0.28 5.25 -16.28
N PRO A 60 -0.20 5.67 -17.55
CA PRO A 60 -0.38 4.75 -18.66
C PRO A 60 0.73 3.68 -18.65
N PRO A 61 0.43 2.45 -19.08
CA PRO A 61 1.44 1.40 -19.19
C PRO A 61 2.52 1.80 -20.21
N LEU A 62 3.77 1.45 -19.92
CA LEU A 62 4.88 1.64 -20.84
C LEU A 62 5.02 0.41 -21.73
N GLY A 63 4.39 0.47 -22.90
CA GLY A 63 4.28 -0.68 -23.80
C GLY A 63 3.47 -1.79 -23.16
N MET A 64 4.09 -2.96 -22.92
CA MET A 64 3.44 -4.09 -22.25
C MET A 64 3.68 -4.15 -20.73
N ILE A 65 4.48 -3.23 -20.17
CA ILE A 65 4.86 -3.25 -18.76
C ILE A 65 4.02 -2.24 -17.98
N ASP A 66 3.30 -2.74 -16.99
CA ASP A 66 2.59 -1.90 -16.02
C ASP A 66 3.58 -1.37 -14.97
N ILE A 67 3.95 -0.09 -15.08
CA ILE A 67 4.81 0.60 -14.12
C ILE A 67 4.04 1.20 -12.93
N SER A 68 2.71 1.25 -13.02
CA SER A 68 1.86 1.81 -11.97
C SER A 68 2.07 1.16 -10.59
N PRO A 69 2.40 -0.15 -10.45
CA PRO A 69 2.60 -0.74 -9.13
C PRO A 69 3.86 -0.24 -8.42
N ILE A 70 4.90 0.11 -9.18
CA ILE A 70 6.14 0.68 -8.61
C ILE A 70 5.82 2.05 -8.01
N VAL A 71 5.09 2.89 -8.75
CA VAL A 71 4.69 4.21 -8.28
C VAL A 71 3.72 4.11 -7.11
N ALA A 72 2.79 3.15 -7.14
CA ALA A 72 1.87 2.87 -6.06
C ALA A 72 2.60 2.46 -4.76
N LEU A 73 3.61 1.59 -4.86
CA LEU A 73 4.46 1.22 -3.71
C LEU A 73 5.26 2.42 -3.19
N PHE A 74 5.83 3.22 -4.08
CA PHE A 74 6.58 4.41 -3.69
C PHE A 74 5.70 5.42 -2.96
N ALA A 75 4.49 5.69 -3.48
CA ALA A 75 3.51 6.55 -2.83
C ALA A 75 3.13 6.02 -1.44
N LEU A 76 2.92 4.72 -1.30
CA LEU A 76 2.60 4.10 0.00
C LEU A 76 3.74 4.27 1.01
N GLN A 77 4.99 4.12 0.56
CA GLN A 77 6.16 4.34 1.41
C GLN A 77 6.28 5.80 1.87
N LEU A 78 5.99 6.76 0.98
CA LEU A 78 5.97 8.18 1.34
C LEU A 78 4.89 8.48 2.38
N ILE A 79 3.69 7.91 2.22
CA ILE A 79 2.61 8.02 3.22
C ILE A 79 3.07 7.46 4.57
N GLY A 80 3.69 6.29 4.58
CA GLY A 80 4.23 5.68 5.80
C GLY A 80 5.30 6.52 6.49
N ARG A 81 6.23 7.10 5.73
CA ARG A 81 7.27 8.00 6.26
C ARG A 81 6.70 9.31 6.79
N GLY A 82 5.68 9.85 6.12
CA GLY A 82 4.97 11.07 6.55
C GLY A 82 4.11 10.89 7.79
N LEU A 83 3.73 9.65 8.13
CA LEU A 83 2.89 9.36 9.30
C LEU A 83 3.55 9.79 10.61
N ALA A 84 4.83 9.45 10.83
CA ALA A 84 5.53 9.76 12.07
C ALA A 84 5.58 11.27 12.39
N PRO A 85 6.03 12.17 11.49
CA PRO A 85 6.08 13.60 11.79
C PRO A 85 4.68 14.20 12.01
N VAL A 86 3.64 13.73 11.31
CA VAL A 86 2.26 14.17 11.54
C VAL A 86 1.81 13.84 12.96
N PHE A 87 2.06 12.61 13.42
CA PHE A 87 1.71 12.18 14.76
C PHE A 87 2.53 12.92 15.84
N ILE A 88 3.82 13.18 15.59
CA ILE A 88 4.65 13.99 16.49
C ILE A 88 4.14 15.43 16.56
N TRP A 89 3.71 16.01 15.45
CA TRP A 89 3.14 17.35 15.45
C TRP A 89 1.83 17.40 16.24
N LEU A 90 0.94 16.43 16.02
CA LEU A 90 -0.33 16.31 16.76
C LEU A 90 -0.10 16.13 18.26
N SER A 91 0.88 15.31 18.67
CA SER A 91 1.18 15.11 20.10
C SER A 91 1.72 16.35 20.79
N ARG A 92 2.25 17.33 20.04
CA ARG A 92 2.76 18.60 20.60
C ARG A 92 1.70 19.69 20.65
N MET A 93 0.58 19.51 19.96
CA MET A 93 -0.48 20.52 19.84
C MET A 93 -1.50 20.46 20.99
N PHE A 94 -1.57 19.32 21.68
CA PHE A 94 -2.43 19.05 22.82
C PHE A 94 -1.58 18.74 24.06
#